data_AF-A0AA42AV13-F1
#
_entry.id   AF-A0AA42AV13-F1
#
_cell.length_a   1.000
_cell.length_b   1.000
_cell.length_c   1.000
_cell.angle_alpha   90.00
_cell.angle_beta   90.00
_cell.angle_gamma   90.00
#
_symmetry.space_group_name_H-M   'P 1'
#
loop_
_entity.id
_entity.type
_entity.pdbx_description
1 polymer ?
#
loop_
_entity_poly.entity_id
_entity_poly.type
_entity_poly.pdbx_seq_one_letter_code
_entity_poly.pdbx_strand_id
1 'polypeptide(L)'
;VFNCFGQYFCLHFEAFQLGMAPVYMAFLRFMGDENDARNYSYSLEVGANGRKLTWEGTPRSVRDSHRKVRDSHDGLIIQRNMALFFSGGDRKELKLRVTGRIWKEQQSSDSGVCIPNLCS
;
A
#
# COMPACT_ATOMS: atom_id res chain seq x y z
N VAL A 1 2.31 14.07 -0.05
CA VAL A 1 0.84 14.18 -0.09
C VAL A 1 0.43 14.31 -1.54
N PHE A 2 -0.63 13.62 -1.97
CA PHE A 2 -1.15 13.60 -3.33
C PHE A 2 -2.58 14.12 -3.31
N ASN A 3 -2.98 14.83 -4.38
CA ASN A 3 -4.37 15.18 -4.62
C ASN A 3 -4.89 14.33 -5.78
N CYS A 4 -6.00 13.64 -5.58
CA CYS A 4 -6.66 12.84 -6.60
C CYS A 4 -8.17 12.81 -6.33
N PHE A 5 -9.00 12.91 -7.35
CA PHE A 5 -10.47 12.94 -7.22
C PHE A 5 -10.99 14.02 -6.25
N GLY A 6 -10.28 15.15 -6.12
CA GLY A 6 -10.62 16.22 -5.17
C GLY A 6 -10.34 15.88 -3.70
N GLN A 7 -9.69 14.75 -3.43
CA GLN A 7 -9.33 14.28 -2.10
C GLN A 7 -7.81 14.22 -1.92
N TYR A 8 -7.35 14.19 -0.66
CA TYR A 8 -5.94 14.14 -0.34
C TYR A 8 -5.52 12.78 0.22
N PHE A 9 -4.36 12.30 -0.21
CA PHE A 9 -3.77 11.03 0.20
C PHE A 9 -2.33 11.24 0.65
N CYS A 10 -1.88 10.47 1.64
CA CYS A 10 -0.52 10.53 2.16
C CYS A 10 0.14 9.15 2.02
N LEU A 11 1.23 9.07 1.24
CA LEU A 11 2.11 7.91 1.28
C LEU A 11 2.93 7.98 2.55
N HIS A 12 2.86 6.94 3.35
CA HIS A 12 3.76 6.70 4.45
C HIS A 12 4.84 5.73 4.00
N PHE A 13 6.09 6.01 4.36
CA PHE A 13 7.23 5.13 4.15
C PHE A 13 8.07 5.12 5.43
N GLU A 14 8.28 3.94 6.01
CA GLU A 14 9.07 3.81 7.23
C GLU A 14 9.92 2.53 7.22
N ALA A 15 10.94 2.52 8.08
CA ALA A 15 11.75 1.35 8.37
C ALA A 15 11.47 0.87 9.79
N PHE A 16 11.30 -0.43 9.98
CA PHE A 16 11.12 -1.03 11.30
C PHE A 16 11.68 -2.46 11.35
N GLN A 17 11.65 -3.06 12.54
CA GLN A 17 12.05 -4.46 12.75
C GLN A 17 10.81 -5.34 12.79
N LEU A 18 10.71 -6.28 11.84
CA LEU A 18 9.73 -7.35 11.88
C LEU A 18 10.38 -8.57 12.53
N GLY A 19 10.14 -8.73 13.83
CA GLY A 19 10.93 -9.65 14.66
C GLY A 19 12.39 -9.19 14.72
N MET A 20 13.30 -9.99 14.16
CA MET A 20 14.73 -9.64 14.05
C MET A 20 15.12 -9.14 12.65
N ALA A 21 14.18 -9.05 11.71
CA ALA A 21 14.46 -8.71 10.32
C ALA A 21 14.21 -7.21 10.04
N PRO A 22 15.21 -6.46 9.52
CA PRO A 22 14.98 -5.09 9.10
C PRO A 22 14.15 -5.06 7.82
N VAL A 23 13.02 -4.36 7.87
CA VAL A 23 12.09 -4.19 6.75
C VAL A 23 11.79 -2.72 6.50
N TYR A 24 11.38 -2.43 5.28
CA TYR A 24 10.72 -1.17 4.92
C TYR A 24 9.25 -1.45 4.66
N MET A 25 8.40 -0.47 4.97
CA MET A 25 6.98 -0.55 4.69
C MET A 25 6.48 0.72 4.04
N ALA A 26 5.62 0.56 3.03
CA ALA A 26 4.95 1.64 2.33
C ALA A 26 3.43 1.40 2.32
N PHE A 27 2.64 2.42 2.62
CA PHE A 27 1.19 2.36 2.51
C PHE A 27 0.59 3.74 2.26
N LEU A 28 -0.62 3.77 1.71
CA LEU A 28 -1.34 5.00 1.44
C LEU A 28 -2.40 5.24 2.51
N ARG A 29 -2.51 6.48 3.00
CA ARG A 29 -3.58 6.90 3.89
C ARG A 29 -4.45 7.96 3.24
N PHE A 30 -5.75 7.87 3.46
CA PHE A 30 -6.75 8.84 3.04
C PHE A 30 -6.90 9.95 4.08
N MET A 31 -6.84 11.22 3.67
CA MET A 31 -7.02 12.37 4.56
C MET A 31 -8.50 12.70 4.78
N GLY A 32 -9.24 11.74 5.32
CA GLY A 32 -10.64 11.87 5.70
C GLY A 32 -11.03 10.75 6.66
N ASP A 33 -12.31 10.38 6.72
CA ASP A 33 -12.75 9.25 7.56
C ASP A 33 -12.69 7.89 6.84
N GLU A 34 -13.00 6.82 7.56
CA GLU A 34 -12.93 5.45 7.05
C GLU A 34 -14.04 5.13 6.04
N ASN A 35 -15.23 5.73 6.18
CA ASN A 35 -16.35 5.47 5.28
C ASN A 35 -16.04 6.02 3.89
N ASP A 36 -15.49 7.23 3.82
CA ASP A 36 -15.06 7.83 2.56
C ASP A 36 -13.86 7.11 1.95
N ALA A 37 -12.92 6.64 2.79
CA ALA A 37 -11.74 5.92 2.35
C ALA A 37 -12.08 4.63 1.57
N ARG A 38 -13.17 3.94 1.95
CA ARG A 38 -13.67 2.71 1.29
C ARG A 38 -14.11 2.92 -0.16
N ASN A 39 -14.35 4.16 -0.57
CA ASN A 39 -14.65 4.48 -1.96
C ASN A 39 -13.42 4.48 -2.86
N TYR A 40 -12.22 4.28 -2.31
CA TYR A 40 -10.97 4.30 -3.03
C TYR A 40 -10.20 3.01 -2.82
N SER A 41 -9.45 2.64 -3.85
CA SER A 41 -8.44 1.61 -3.79
C SER A 41 -7.13 2.16 -4.32
N TYR A 42 -6.03 1.55 -3.89
CA TYR A 42 -4.70 1.92 -4.33
C TYR A 42 -3.85 0.69 -4.60
N SER A 43 -2.82 0.89 -5.42
CA SER A 43 -1.70 -0.05 -5.56
C SER A 43 -0.39 0.65 -5.27
N LEU A 44 0.55 -0.04 -4.62
CA LEU A 44 1.96 0.34 -4.53
C LEU A 44 2.80 -0.76 -5.14
N GLU A 45 3.79 -0.38 -5.92
CA GLU A 45 4.68 -1.30 -6.61
C GLU A 45 6.14 -0.89 -6.39
N VAL A 46 6.99 -1.88 -6.15
CA VAL A 46 8.45 -1.75 -6.15
C VAL A 46 9.03 -2.86 -7.02
N GLY A 47 10.00 -2.52 -7.86
CA GLY A 47 10.55 -3.50 -8.80
C GLY A 47 11.69 -2.98 -9.65
N ALA A 48 12.47 -3.92 -10.17
CA ALA A 48 13.56 -3.71 -11.12
C ALA A 48 13.85 -5.02 -11.86
N ASN A 49 14.51 -4.94 -13.03
CA ASN A 49 14.99 -6.11 -13.78
C ASN A 49 13.89 -7.15 -14.08
N GLY A 50 12.70 -6.69 -14.47
CA GLY A 50 11.55 -7.57 -14.79
C GLY A 50 10.90 -8.25 -13.57
N ARG A 51 11.33 -7.93 -12.35
CA ARG A 51 10.73 -8.42 -11.10
C ARG A 51 10.05 -7.27 -10.36
N LYS A 52 8.92 -7.55 -9.73
CA LYS A 52 8.19 -6.57 -8.93
C LYS A 52 7.45 -7.21 -7.76
N LEU A 53 7.22 -6.41 -6.73
CA LEU A 53 6.26 -6.66 -5.66
C LEU A 53 5.17 -5.59 -5.75
N THR A 54 3.91 -6.02 -5.71
CA THR A 54 2.76 -5.13 -5.76
C THR A 54 1.89 -5.40 -4.53
N TRP A 55 1.45 -4.34 -3.86
CA TRP A 55 0.44 -4.35 -2.81
C TRP A 55 -0.77 -3.58 -3.31
N GLU A 56 -1.97 -4.13 -3.13
CA GLU A 56 -3.22 -3.44 -3.45
C GLU A 56 -4.17 -3.49 -2.24
N GLY A 57 -4.95 -2.44 -2.03
CA GLY A 57 -5.92 -2.39 -0.94
C GLY A 57 -6.63 -1.05 -0.81
N THR A 58 -7.45 -0.92 0.22
CA THR A 58 -8.14 0.33 0.57
C THR A 58 -7.22 1.20 1.43
N PRO A 59 -7.08 2.51 1.16
CA PRO A 59 -6.25 3.38 1.98
C PRO A 59 -6.86 3.54 3.38
N ARG A 60 -6.03 3.50 4.43
CA ARG A 60 -6.50 3.73 5.81
C ARG A 60 -6.79 5.21 6.04
N SER A 61 -7.79 5.54 6.84
CA SER A 61 -8.03 6.93 7.28
C SER A 61 -6.81 7.48 8.02
N VAL A 62 -6.51 8.76 7.86
CA VAL A 62 -5.48 9.46 8.65
C VAL A 62 -5.81 9.51 10.15
N ARG A 63 -7.07 9.26 10.53
CA ARG A 63 -7.50 9.11 11.93
C ARG A 63 -6.92 7.84 12.57
N ASP A 64 -6.60 6.82 11.77
CA ASP A 64 -5.77 5.70 12.23
C ASP A 64 -4.30 6.13 12.32
N SER A 65 -3.67 5.84 13.47
CA SER A 65 -2.24 6.10 13.65
C SER A 65 -1.42 5.22 12.70
N HIS A 66 -0.32 5.76 12.17
CA HIS A 66 0.60 4.98 11.32
C HIS A 66 1.11 3.73 12.05
N ARG A 67 1.30 3.80 13.38
CA ARG A 67 1.68 2.64 14.20
C ARG A 67 0.66 1.51 14.14
N LYS A 68 -0.65 1.82 14.21
CA LYS A 68 -1.70 0.80 14.10
C LYS A 68 -1.65 0.09 12.74
N VAL A 69 -1.44 0.83 11.65
CA VAL A 69 -1.32 0.28 10.29
C VAL A 69 -0.07 -0.61 10.17
N ARG A 70 1.06 -0.14 10.72
CA ARG A 70 2.31 -0.88 10.76
C ARG A 70 2.20 -2.18 11.56
N ASP A 71 1.66 -2.11 12.77
CA ASP A 71 1.57 -3.25 13.69
C ASP A 71 0.60 -4.33 13.17
N SER A 72 -0.38 -3.94 12.33
CA SER A 72 -1.24 -4.88 11.60
C SER A 72 -0.65 -5.36 10.27
N HIS A 73 0.54 -4.89 9.88
CA HIS A 73 1.20 -5.21 8.61
C HIS A 73 0.33 -4.90 7.38
N ASP A 74 -0.51 -3.87 7.46
CA ASP A 74 -1.48 -3.48 6.42
C ASP A 74 -0.83 -2.54 5.40
N GLY A 75 0.08 -3.08 4.58
CA GLY A 75 0.85 -2.32 3.60
C GLY A 75 1.93 -3.13 2.89
N LEU A 76 2.58 -2.49 1.91
CA LEU A 76 3.69 -3.10 1.16
C LEU A 76 4.92 -3.22 2.05
N ILE A 77 5.23 -4.44 2.50
CA ILE A 77 6.44 -4.75 3.26
C ILE A 77 7.52 -5.32 2.33
N ILE A 78 8.74 -4.80 2.43
CA ILE A 78 9.89 -5.29 1.70
C ILE A 78 11.10 -5.43 2.62
N GLN A 79 11.72 -6.61 2.62
CA GLN A 79 12.94 -6.85 3.38
C GLN A 79 14.10 -6.02 2.83
N ARG A 80 15.02 -5.61 3.72
CA ARG A 80 16.16 -4.75 3.36
C ARG A 80 16.94 -5.24 2.14
N ASN A 81 17.24 -6.53 2.06
CA ASN A 81 18.02 -7.09 0.95
C ASN A 81 17.28 -7.00 -0.40
N MET A 82 15.96 -7.19 -0.39
CA MET A 82 15.14 -7.01 -1.59
C MET A 82 15.04 -5.54 -1.99
N ALA A 83 14.89 -4.64 -1.01
CA ALA A 83 14.84 -3.20 -1.27
C ALA A 83 16.14 -2.67 -1.88
N LEU A 84 17.29 -3.15 -1.39
CA LEU A 84 18.61 -2.85 -1.94
C LEU A 84 18.80 -3.46 -3.34
N PHE A 85 18.26 -4.67 -3.58
CA PHE A 85 18.26 -5.28 -4.91
C PHE A 85 17.47 -4.43 -5.92
N PHE A 86 16.27 -3.97 -5.57
CA PHE A 86 15.47 -3.10 -6.44
C PHE A 86 16.01 -1.68 -6.56
N SER A 87 16.95 -1.26 -5.70
CA SER A 87 17.62 0.04 -5.80
C SER A 87 18.66 0.10 -6.94
N GLY A 88 19.04 -1.03 -7.55
CA GLY A 88 19.89 -1.09 -8.75
C GLY A 88 21.36 -0.65 -8.62
N GLY A 89 21.77 -0.18 -7.43
CA GLY A 89 23.13 0.29 -7.14
C GLY A 89 24.04 -0.76 -6.48
N ASP A 90 25.05 -0.30 -5.75
CA ASP A 90 26.05 -1.10 -5.03
C ASP A 90 25.54 -1.81 -3.75
N ARG A 91 24.21 -1.82 -3.56
CA ARG A 91 23.51 -2.35 -2.37
C ARG A 91 23.90 -1.69 -1.05
N LYS A 92 24.48 -0.48 -1.06
CA LYS A 92 24.77 0.28 0.17
C LYS A 92 23.72 1.35 0.45
N GLU A 93 23.32 2.08 -0.60
CA GLU A 93 22.30 3.13 -0.51
C GLU A 93 20.92 2.63 -0.91
N LEU A 94 19.90 3.03 -0.14
CA LEU A 94 18.51 2.78 -0.49
C LEU A 94 18.02 3.83 -1.50
N LYS A 95 17.86 3.43 -2.77
CA LYS A 95 17.29 4.24 -3.87
C LYS A 95 16.02 3.58 -4.40
N LEU A 96 15.19 3.11 -3.48
CA LEU A 96 13.98 2.37 -3.81
C LEU A 96 12.94 3.30 -4.44
N ARG A 97 12.54 3.01 -5.68
CA ARG A 97 11.42 3.70 -6.33
C ARG A 97 10.12 2.97 -6.01
N VAL A 98 9.22 3.65 -5.31
CA VAL A 98 7.84 3.21 -5.09
C VAL A 98 6.95 3.92 -6.10
N THR A 99 6.23 3.17 -6.93
CA THR A 99 5.18 3.69 -7.81
C THR A 99 3.83 3.33 -7.25
N GLY A 100 2.79 4.10 -7.56
CA GLY A 100 1.45 3.78 -7.10
C GLY A 100 0.36 4.33 -8.01
N ARG A 101 -0.83 3.74 -7.87
CA ARG A 101 -2.06 4.16 -8.56
C ARG A 101 -3.18 4.26 -7.53
N ILE A 102 -4.10 5.19 -7.75
CA ILE A 102 -5.31 5.36 -6.94
C ILE A 102 -6.48 5.33 -7.92
N TRP A 103 -7.53 4.58 -7.59
CA TRP A 103 -8.79 4.59 -8.33
C TRP A 103 -9.97 4.63 -7.37
N LYS A 104 -11.10 5.10 -7.89
CA LYS A 104 -12.37 5.14 -7.17
C LYS A 104 -13.14 3.88 -7.50
N GLU A 105 -13.63 3.18 -6.49
CA GLU A 105 -14.51 2.03 -6.69
C GLU A 105 -15.87 2.53 -7.18
N GLN A 106 -16.41 1.89 -8.22
CA GLN A 106 -17.77 2.17 -8.64
C GLN A 106 -18.72 1.58 -7.60
N GLN A 107 -19.50 2.43 -6.93
CA GLN A 107 -20.67 1.95 -6.19
C GLN A 107 -21.66 1.44 -7.24
N SER A 108 -21.61 0.16 -7.59
CA SER A 108 -22.74 -0.49 -8.22
C SER A 108 -23.87 -0.48 -7.21
N SER A 109 -24.88 0.35 -7.45
CA SER A 109 -26.15 0.36 -6.73
C SER A 109 -26.99 -0.88 -7.07
N ASP A 110 -26.37 -2.06 -7.06
CA ASP A 110 -27.04 -3.34 -7.19
C ASP A 110 -26.67 -4.21 -5.99
N SER A 111 -27.48 -4.05 -4.96
CA SER A 111 -27.80 -5.11 -4.02
C SER A 111 -28.30 -6.34 -4.80
N GLY A 112 -27.41 -7.26 -5.14
CA GLY A 112 -27.73 -8.46 -5.93
C GLY A 112 -26.79 -9.62 -5.65
N VAL A 113 -27.06 -10.35 -4.56
CA VAL A 113 -26.75 -11.77 -4.33
C VAL A 113 -25.31 -12.24 -4.62
N CYS A 114 -24.49 -12.32 -3.56
CA CYS A 114 -23.28 -13.13 -3.60
C CYS A 114 -23.67 -14.62 -3.60
N ILE A 115 -23.66 -15.26 -4.76
CA ILE A 115 -23.60 -16.73 -4.86
C ILE A 115 -22.19 -17.14 -4.46
N PRO A 116 -21.98 -18.02 -3.46
CA PRO A 116 -20.65 -18.57 -3.20
C PRO A 116 -20.31 -19.52 -4.35
N ASN A 117 -19.29 -19.18 -5.14
CA ASN A 117 -18.68 -20.13 -6.05
C ASN A 117 -18.05 -21.25 -5.22
N LEU A 118 -18.72 -22.40 -5.24
CA LEU A 118 -18.19 -23.68 -4.79
C LEU A 118 -17.14 -24.12 -5.83
N CYS A 119 -15.87 -24.12 -5.44
CA CYS A 119 -14.80 -24.65 -6.25
C CYS A 119 -14.96 -26.18 -6.39
N SER A 120 -14.93 -26.67 -7.63
CA SER A 120 -14.58 -28.06 -7.97
C SER A 120 -13.10 -28.16 -8.27
#